data_AF-A0A0R1MP23-F1
#
_entry.id   AF-A0A0R1MP23-F1
#
_cell.length_a   1.000
_cell.length_b   1.000
_cell.length_c   1.000
_cell.angle_alpha   90.00
_cell.angle_beta   90.00
_cell.angle_gamma   90.00
#
_symmetry.space_group_name_H-M   'P 1'
#
loop_
_entity.id
_entity.type
_entity.pdbx_description
1 polymer ?
#
loop_
_entity_poly.entity_id
_entity_poly.type
_entity_poly.pdbx_seq_one_letter_code
_entity_poly.pdbx_strand_id
1 'polypeptide(L)'
;MTVVDFDTQTKLLIQEVKAKLGCEIEFKKKGKQVGYLRHDQAQHYLRGGKMVIELNDLTAPSYTVSHELLHILLMTEKIPEITFNLSTTDLQLDTKLMAVGLELYDIVLHFTIYQLQRERNLFTESIQDLYLKGLFATLKPEPDGKNDNWMVLRVLGILDALVFFGKKQELLLSKLKKYYPQTTKAALSLYTEITAHELESPFGIRRAVIKLYHKLDEYLSEWGLEPLNLNRFVTLTLVLSKRQARQQVRQLFEIYHSALHENLEDTKGYIGFYKKDGQNSFVLPQPKESHPEEKFRKIYAMQAAVFLKELSIPYLIR
;
A
#
# COMPACT_ATOMS: atom_id res chain seq x y z
N MET A 1 -17.93 13.31 -26.08
CA MET A 1 -17.12 13.17 -24.84
C MET A 1 -17.60 14.25 -23.87
N THR A 2 -18.38 13.89 -22.85
CA THR A 2 -18.78 14.85 -21.80
C THR A 2 -17.53 15.17 -20.98
N VAL A 3 -17.11 16.43 -20.97
CA VAL A 3 -16.00 16.93 -20.15
C VAL A 3 -16.35 16.70 -18.68
N VAL A 4 -15.48 16.08 -17.87
CA VAL A 4 -15.63 16.19 -16.41
C VAL A 4 -15.25 17.61 -16.06
N ASP A 5 -16.18 18.36 -15.49
CA ASP A 5 -15.81 19.66 -14.95
C ASP A 5 -15.17 19.44 -13.58
N PHE A 6 -13.85 19.57 -13.56
CA PHE A 6 -13.06 19.54 -12.34
C PHE A 6 -13.02 20.94 -11.72
N ASP A 7 -12.97 21.01 -10.40
CA ASP A 7 -12.75 22.29 -9.73
C ASP A 7 -11.35 22.86 -10.05
N THR A 8 -11.16 24.14 -9.69
CA THR A 8 -9.92 24.87 -9.96
C THR A 8 -8.69 24.18 -9.36
N GLN A 9 -8.82 23.62 -8.15
CA GLN A 9 -7.69 23.01 -7.44
C GLN A 9 -7.26 21.71 -8.09
N THR A 10 -8.22 20.89 -8.51
CA THR A 10 -7.98 19.66 -9.27
C THR A 10 -7.37 19.98 -10.63
N LYS A 11 -7.84 21.02 -11.33
CA LYS A 11 -7.25 21.48 -12.60
C LYS A 11 -5.79 21.91 -12.43
N LEU A 12 -5.44 22.61 -11.34
CA LEU A 12 -4.06 22.98 -11.03
C LEU A 12 -3.19 21.75 -10.75
N LEU A 13 -3.69 20.81 -9.96
CA LEU A 13 -2.99 19.55 -9.66
C LEU A 13 -2.74 18.70 -10.92
N ILE A 14 -3.69 18.67 -11.87
CA ILE A 14 -3.48 18.01 -13.16
C ILE A 14 -2.27 18.59 -13.90
N GLN A 15 -2.10 19.92 -13.88
CA GLN A 15 -0.95 20.56 -14.53
C GLN A 15 0.36 20.28 -13.80
N GLU A 16 0.34 20.28 -12.47
CA GLU A 16 1.50 19.93 -11.64
C GLU A 16 1.99 18.50 -11.95
N VAL A 17 1.08 17.52 -11.95
CA VAL A 17 1.41 16.12 -12.23
C VAL A 17 1.90 15.94 -13.67
N LYS A 18 1.29 16.61 -14.65
CA LYS A 18 1.78 16.60 -16.04
C LYS A 18 3.21 17.13 -16.15
N ALA A 19 3.51 18.22 -15.46
CA ALA A 19 4.84 18.82 -15.46
C ALA A 19 5.90 17.89 -14.83
N LYS A 20 5.56 17.19 -13.74
CA LYS A 20 6.48 16.23 -13.11
C LYS A 20 6.66 14.94 -13.90
N LEU A 21 5.58 14.36 -14.45
CA LEU A 21 5.64 13.07 -15.16
C LEU A 21 6.24 13.17 -16.56
N GLY A 22 6.11 14.32 -17.23
CA GLY A 22 6.55 14.49 -18.61
C GLY A 22 5.72 13.68 -19.63
N CYS A 23 4.54 13.17 -19.25
CA CYS A 23 3.61 12.48 -20.15
C CYS A 23 2.19 13.04 -20.06
N GLU A 24 1.36 12.72 -21.05
CA GLU A 24 -0.05 13.11 -21.04
C GLU A 24 -0.85 12.30 -20.02
N ILE A 25 -1.86 12.95 -19.42
CA ILE A 25 -2.84 12.31 -18.53
C ILE A 25 -4.19 12.21 -19.27
N GLU A 26 -4.70 10.99 -19.40
CA GLU A 26 -6.00 10.66 -19.99
C GLU A 26 -7.00 10.27 -18.89
N PHE A 27 -8.23 10.78 -18.97
CA PHE A 27 -9.31 10.43 -18.04
C PHE A 27 -10.35 9.53 -18.70
N LYS A 28 -10.56 8.33 -18.15
CA LYS A 28 -11.60 7.40 -18.59
C LYS A 28 -12.75 7.34 -17.61
N LYS A 29 -13.97 7.19 -18.14
CA LYS A 29 -15.20 7.06 -17.36
C LYS A 29 -15.79 5.69 -17.59
N LYS A 30 -16.01 4.96 -16.50
CA LYS A 30 -16.67 3.66 -16.52
C LYS A 30 -17.86 3.60 -15.56
N GLY A 31 -17.86 4.49 -14.56
CA GLY A 31 -18.82 4.54 -13.47
C GLY A 31 -20.15 5.27 -13.71
N LYS A 32 -21.13 4.93 -12.88
CA LYS A 32 -22.32 5.74 -12.58
C LYS A 32 -22.15 6.39 -11.20
N GLN A 33 -22.99 7.36 -10.86
CA GLN A 33 -23.02 7.93 -9.50
C GLN A 33 -23.71 6.96 -8.54
N VAL A 34 -22.97 6.41 -7.58
CA VAL A 34 -23.50 5.53 -6.52
C VAL A 34 -23.94 6.32 -5.28
N GLY A 35 -23.51 7.59 -5.16
CA GLY A 35 -23.98 8.50 -4.11
C GLY A 35 -23.26 8.35 -2.77
N TYR A 36 -22.05 7.80 -2.77
CA TYR A 36 -21.11 7.75 -1.64
C TYR A 36 -19.67 7.65 -2.14
N LEU A 37 -18.70 7.98 -1.28
CA LEU A 37 -17.27 7.93 -1.59
C LEU A 37 -16.56 6.72 -0.97
N ARG A 38 -15.63 6.17 -1.73
CA ARG A 38 -14.61 5.21 -1.29
C ARG A 38 -13.31 5.52 -2.02
N HIS A 39 -12.19 5.14 -1.41
CA HIS A 39 -10.86 5.30 -1.99
C HIS A 39 -10.65 4.43 -3.25
N ASP A 40 -11.31 3.27 -3.36
CA ASP A 40 -11.23 2.31 -4.48
C ASP A 40 -12.03 2.70 -5.75
N GLN A 41 -12.59 3.91 -5.80
CA GLN A 41 -13.48 4.36 -6.88
C GLN A 41 -12.76 4.90 -8.11
N ALA A 42 -11.43 4.92 -8.08
CA ALA A 42 -10.61 5.18 -9.25
C ALA A 42 -9.36 4.31 -9.24
N GLN A 43 -8.72 4.23 -10.40
CA GLN A 43 -7.44 3.56 -10.56
C GLN A 43 -6.62 4.31 -11.60
N HIS A 44 -5.29 4.23 -11.48
CA HIS A 44 -4.37 4.78 -12.47
C HIS A 44 -3.43 3.72 -13.04
N TYR A 45 -3.10 3.84 -14.33
CA TYR A 45 -2.18 2.93 -15.00
C TYR A 45 -1.54 3.58 -16.23
N LEU A 46 -0.31 3.16 -16.56
CA LEU A 46 0.37 3.57 -17.79
C LEU A 46 -0.12 2.75 -18.98
N ARG A 47 -0.54 3.43 -20.07
CA ARG A 47 -0.93 2.79 -21.33
C ARG A 47 -0.52 3.63 -22.53
N GLY A 48 0.26 3.04 -23.44
CA GLY A 48 0.67 3.73 -24.68
C GLY A 48 1.47 5.01 -24.43
N GLY A 49 2.30 5.04 -23.39
CA GLY A 49 3.09 6.22 -23.00
C GLY A 49 2.28 7.33 -22.33
N LYS A 50 1.01 7.09 -21.98
CA LYS A 50 0.14 8.02 -21.26
C LYS A 50 -0.23 7.48 -19.89
N MET A 51 -0.37 8.36 -18.92
CA MET A 51 -0.97 8.03 -17.63
C MET A 51 -2.49 8.07 -17.78
N VAL A 52 -3.18 6.95 -17.53
CA VAL A 52 -4.63 6.85 -17.60
C VAL A 52 -5.19 6.83 -16.19
N ILE A 53 -6.13 7.72 -15.88
CA ILE A 53 -6.93 7.71 -14.65
C ILE A 53 -8.35 7.29 -15.02
N GLU A 54 -8.77 6.11 -14.54
CA GLU A 54 -10.09 5.54 -14.79
C GLU A 54 -11.00 5.73 -13.58
N LEU A 55 -12.11 6.46 -13.79
CA LEU A 55 -13.13 6.73 -12.78
C LEU A 55 -14.25 5.69 -12.84
N ASN A 56 -14.39 4.94 -11.75
CA ASN A 56 -15.44 3.93 -11.54
C ASN A 56 -16.68 4.49 -10.83
N ASP A 57 -16.61 5.72 -10.31
CA ASP A 57 -17.74 6.46 -9.76
C ASP A 57 -17.62 7.97 -10.08
N LEU A 58 -18.75 8.66 -10.22
CA LEU A 58 -18.81 10.09 -10.56
C LEU A 58 -19.49 10.96 -9.48
N THR A 59 -19.58 10.48 -8.24
CA THR A 59 -20.26 11.16 -7.13
C THR A 59 -19.52 12.41 -6.70
N ALA A 60 -18.18 12.34 -6.54
CA ALA A 60 -17.34 13.51 -6.33
C ALA A 60 -16.04 13.38 -7.16
N PRO A 61 -16.10 13.67 -8.47
CA PRO A 61 -15.01 13.37 -9.39
C PRO A 61 -13.76 14.22 -9.12
N SER A 62 -13.89 15.49 -8.70
CA SER A 62 -12.73 16.32 -8.34
C SER A 62 -11.94 15.73 -7.17
N TYR A 63 -12.65 15.37 -6.09
CA TYR A 63 -12.03 14.70 -4.94
C TYR A 63 -11.34 13.41 -5.36
N THR A 64 -12.05 12.54 -6.08
CA THR A 64 -11.54 11.22 -6.50
C THR A 64 -10.33 11.35 -7.42
N VAL A 65 -10.39 12.24 -8.43
CA VAL A 65 -9.25 12.48 -9.32
C VAL A 65 -8.08 13.10 -8.58
N SER A 66 -8.33 14.05 -7.68
CA SER A 66 -7.25 14.64 -6.90
C SER A 66 -6.54 13.62 -6.02
N HIS A 67 -7.26 12.62 -5.50
CA HIS A 67 -6.72 11.52 -4.72
C HIS A 67 -5.70 10.72 -5.53
N GLU A 68 -6.11 10.25 -6.71
CA GLU A 68 -5.24 9.50 -7.63
C GLU A 68 -4.04 10.33 -8.12
N LEU A 69 -4.24 11.60 -8.42
CA LEU A 69 -3.16 12.49 -8.84
C LEU A 69 -2.12 12.69 -7.74
N LEU A 70 -2.54 12.74 -6.47
CA LEU A 70 -1.62 12.83 -5.35
C LEU A 70 -0.87 11.52 -5.11
N HIS A 71 -1.50 10.36 -5.30
CA HIS A 71 -0.79 9.07 -5.35
C HIS A 71 0.32 9.08 -6.40
N ILE A 72 0.00 9.48 -7.64
CA ILE A 72 0.97 9.57 -8.72
C ILE A 72 2.08 10.59 -8.40
N LEU A 73 1.73 11.72 -7.79
CA LEU A 73 2.71 12.71 -7.37
C LEU A 73 3.67 12.15 -6.33
N LEU A 74 3.16 11.42 -5.34
CA LEU A 74 3.99 10.77 -4.31
C LEU A 74 4.89 9.70 -4.89
N MET A 75 4.47 8.94 -5.90
CA MET A 75 5.34 7.99 -6.61
C MET A 75 6.52 8.68 -7.34
N THR A 76 6.36 9.96 -7.71
CA THR A 76 7.50 10.74 -8.26
C THR A 76 8.48 11.18 -7.18
N GLU A 77 8.04 11.18 -5.92
CA GLU A 77 8.89 11.41 -4.76
C GLU A 77 9.49 10.07 -4.35
N LYS A 78 10.77 10.05 -3.97
CA LYS A 78 11.51 8.80 -3.75
C LYS A 78 11.04 8.05 -2.50
N ILE A 79 9.83 7.51 -2.53
CA ILE A 79 9.19 6.75 -1.45
C ILE A 79 9.39 5.24 -1.68
N PRO A 80 9.32 4.42 -0.63
CA PRO A 80 9.36 2.98 -0.79
C PRO A 80 8.10 2.50 -1.49
N GLU A 81 8.26 1.70 -2.53
CA GLU A 81 7.17 1.08 -3.30
C GLU A 81 7.02 -0.40 -2.94
N ILE A 82 5.85 -0.96 -3.18
CA ILE A 82 5.60 -2.40 -3.08
C ILE A 82 5.53 -3.05 -4.47
N THR A 83 5.99 -4.29 -4.56
CA THR A 83 5.87 -5.14 -5.75
C THR A 83 5.47 -6.55 -5.33
N PHE A 84 4.79 -7.27 -6.24
CA PHE A 84 4.29 -8.63 -6.01
C PHE A 84 5.02 -9.60 -6.94
N ASN A 85 6.22 -10.01 -6.51
CA ASN A 85 7.10 -10.88 -7.30
C ASN A 85 6.90 -12.37 -6.99
N LEU A 86 5.94 -12.70 -6.12
CA LEU A 86 5.64 -14.05 -5.67
C LEU A 86 4.19 -14.44 -5.94
N SER A 87 3.95 -15.74 -6.05
CA SER A 87 2.63 -16.34 -6.20
C SER A 87 2.50 -17.58 -5.31
N THR A 88 1.31 -17.75 -4.74
CA THR A 88 0.89 -18.97 -4.05
C THR A 88 0.45 -20.08 -5.02
N THR A 89 0.42 -19.79 -6.33
CA THR A 89 -0.20 -20.57 -7.42
C THR A 89 -1.73 -20.66 -7.36
N ASP A 90 -2.35 -20.11 -6.31
CA ASP A 90 -3.79 -19.87 -6.22
C ASP A 90 -4.07 -18.39 -6.50
N LEU A 91 -4.62 -18.13 -7.70
CA LEU A 91 -4.94 -16.78 -8.14
C LEU A 91 -5.91 -16.05 -7.21
N GLN A 92 -6.85 -16.75 -6.58
CA GLN A 92 -7.80 -16.11 -5.66
C GLN A 92 -7.11 -15.72 -4.35
N LEU A 93 -6.22 -16.57 -3.86
CA LEU A 93 -5.43 -16.26 -2.67
C LEU A 93 -4.46 -15.11 -2.95
N ASP A 94 -3.74 -15.15 -4.08
CA ASP A 94 -2.84 -14.08 -4.50
C ASP A 94 -3.57 -12.75 -4.61
N THR A 95 -4.75 -12.73 -5.25
CA THR A 95 -5.56 -11.51 -5.37
C THR A 95 -5.91 -10.93 -3.99
N LYS A 96 -6.25 -11.79 -3.01
CA LYS A 96 -6.56 -11.34 -1.65
C LYS A 96 -5.33 -10.80 -0.92
N LEU A 97 -4.19 -11.49 -1.01
CA LEU A 97 -2.94 -11.05 -0.39
C LEU A 97 -2.45 -9.74 -1.01
N MET A 98 -2.52 -9.62 -2.33
CA MET A 98 -2.21 -8.40 -3.06
C MET A 98 -3.10 -7.25 -2.64
N ALA A 99 -4.42 -7.47 -2.57
CA ALA A 99 -5.38 -6.45 -2.15
C ALA A 99 -5.07 -5.97 -0.73
N VAL A 100 -4.94 -6.86 0.26
CA VAL A 100 -4.67 -6.44 1.65
C VAL A 100 -3.31 -5.76 1.78
N GLY A 101 -2.29 -6.26 1.08
CA GLY A 101 -0.95 -5.65 1.06
C GLY A 101 -0.97 -4.23 0.49
N LEU A 102 -1.63 -4.04 -0.65
CA LEU A 102 -1.78 -2.74 -1.29
C LEU A 102 -2.59 -1.77 -0.42
N GLU A 103 -3.71 -2.22 0.15
CA GLU A 103 -4.57 -1.40 1.00
C GLU A 103 -3.85 -0.89 2.25
N LEU A 104 -3.09 -1.74 2.95
CA LEU A 104 -2.30 -1.31 4.10
C LEU A 104 -1.17 -0.35 3.71
N TYR A 105 -0.56 -0.55 2.54
CA TYR A 105 0.44 0.36 1.99
C TYR A 105 -0.18 1.74 1.67
N ASP A 106 -1.32 1.76 0.97
CA ASP A 106 -2.02 2.97 0.58
C ASP A 106 -2.53 3.75 1.80
N ILE A 107 -3.02 3.07 2.83
CA ILE A 107 -3.39 3.70 4.12
C ILE A 107 -2.23 4.50 4.72
N VAL A 108 -0.98 4.03 4.59
CA VAL A 108 0.19 4.79 5.07
C VAL A 108 0.40 6.03 4.20
N LEU A 109 0.27 5.92 2.88
CA LEU A 109 0.36 7.07 1.98
C LEU A 109 -0.77 8.08 2.18
N HIS A 110 -1.95 7.61 2.58
CA HIS A 110 -3.14 8.43 2.81
C HIS A 110 -2.97 9.46 3.92
N PHE A 111 -2.02 9.28 4.84
CA PHE A 111 -1.65 10.35 5.79
C PHE A 111 -1.24 11.63 5.06
N THR A 112 -0.35 11.49 4.07
CA THR A 112 0.12 12.61 3.26
C THR A 112 -0.94 13.05 2.26
N ILE A 113 -1.62 12.12 1.59
CA ILE A 113 -2.61 12.46 0.56
C ILE A 113 -3.78 13.25 1.16
N TYR A 114 -4.37 12.78 2.27
CA TYR A 114 -5.47 13.50 2.90
C TYR A 114 -5.03 14.83 3.49
N GLN A 115 -3.79 14.95 3.98
CA GLN A 115 -3.24 16.24 4.37
C GLN A 115 -3.17 17.19 3.17
N LEU A 116 -2.58 16.77 2.05
CA LEU A 116 -2.44 17.57 0.83
C LEU A 116 -3.80 17.97 0.22
N GLN A 117 -4.81 17.10 0.30
CA GLN A 117 -6.18 17.42 -0.09
C GLN A 117 -6.83 18.46 0.83
N ARG A 118 -6.62 18.37 2.15
CA ARG A 118 -7.10 19.37 3.11
C ARG A 118 -6.45 20.74 2.86
N GLU A 119 -5.13 20.78 2.63
CA GLU A 119 -4.39 22.02 2.31
C GLU A 119 -4.89 22.67 1.02
N ARG A 120 -5.42 21.88 0.07
CA ARG A 120 -6.01 22.35 -1.20
C ARG A 120 -7.51 22.61 -1.12
N ASN A 121 -8.13 22.55 0.06
CA ASN A 121 -9.58 22.72 0.26
C ASN A 121 -10.46 21.71 -0.52
N LEU A 122 -9.93 20.52 -0.81
CA LEU A 122 -10.67 19.42 -1.47
C LEU A 122 -11.42 18.54 -0.47
N PHE A 123 -11.34 18.87 0.82
CA PHE A 123 -11.87 18.10 1.94
C PHE A 123 -13.01 18.84 2.64
N THR A 124 -14.16 18.95 1.97
CA THR A 124 -15.34 19.66 2.50
C THR A 124 -16.14 18.78 3.46
N GLU A 125 -17.13 19.36 4.13
CA GLU A 125 -18.08 18.59 4.96
C GLU A 125 -18.89 17.59 4.12
N SER A 126 -19.30 17.96 2.90
CA SER A 126 -20.01 17.05 2.00
C SER A 126 -19.17 15.84 1.59
N ILE A 127 -17.85 16.02 1.40
CA ILE A 127 -16.93 14.92 1.12
C ILE A 127 -16.81 13.98 2.33
N GLN A 128 -16.74 14.54 3.55
CA GLN A 128 -16.72 13.74 4.78
C GLN A 128 -18.00 12.91 4.95
N ASP A 129 -19.16 13.49 4.68
CA ASP A 129 -20.45 12.78 4.77
C ASP A 129 -20.56 11.67 3.72
N LEU A 130 -20.12 11.93 2.48
CA LEU A 130 -20.11 10.93 1.41
C LEU A 130 -19.16 9.78 1.73
N TYR A 131 -17.99 10.06 2.30
CA TYR A 131 -17.05 9.03 2.74
C TYR A 131 -17.64 8.17 3.86
N LEU A 132 -18.22 8.81 4.89
CA LEU A 132 -18.86 8.08 5.99
C LEU A 132 -20.00 7.19 5.50
N LYS A 133 -20.80 7.68 4.55
CA LYS A 133 -21.85 6.89 3.92
C LYS A 133 -21.28 5.69 3.17
N GLY A 134 -20.15 5.83 2.48
CA GLY A 134 -19.51 4.74 1.74
C GLY A 134 -18.95 3.65 2.66
N LEU A 135 -18.36 4.05 3.78
CA LEU A 135 -17.88 3.14 4.82
C LEU A 135 -19.02 2.26 5.34
N PHE A 136 -20.12 2.87 5.80
CA PHE A 136 -21.25 2.11 6.36
C PHE A 136 -22.11 1.40 5.31
N ALA A 137 -22.08 1.81 4.04
CA ALA A 137 -22.73 1.09 2.95
C ALA A 137 -21.98 -0.19 2.58
N THR A 138 -20.67 -0.24 2.82
CA THR A 138 -19.81 -1.35 2.39
C THR A 138 -19.60 -2.37 3.52
N LEU A 139 -19.39 -1.91 4.75
CA LEU A 139 -19.09 -2.78 5.88
C LEU A 139 -20.37 -3.32 6.52
N LYS A 140 -20.49 -4.65 6.61
CA LYS A 140 -21.54 -5.31 7.39
C LYS A 140 -21.21 -5.25 8.87
N PRO A 141 -22.16 -4.97 9.78
CA PRO A 141 -21.93 -5.05 11.23
C PRO A 141 -21.27 -6.37 11.66
N GLU A 142 -20.49 -6.32 12.73
CA GLU A 142 -19.93 -7.54 13.33
C GLU A 142 -21.06 -8.42 13.88
N PRO A 143 -20.99 -9.74 13.68
CA PRO A 143 -21.91 -10.65 14.34
C PRO A 143 -21.60 -10.71 15.85
N ASP A 144 -22.65 -10.82 16.66
CA ASP A 144 -22.50 -10.84 18.12
C ASP A 144 -21.58 -11.97 18.59
N GLY A 145 -20.47 -11.58 19.22
CA GLY A 145 -19.52 -12.50 19.88
C GLY A 145 -18.81 -13.48 18.96
N LYS A 146 -18.78 -13.24 17.63
CA LYS A 146 -18.13 -14.15 16.68
C LYS A 146 -17.22 -13.41 15.70
N ASN A 147 -16.16 -14.09 15.28
CA ASN A 147 -15.29 -13.64 14.20
C ASN A 147 -15.81 -14.24 12.88
N ASP A 148 -15.66 -13.51 11.78
CA ASP A 148 -16.09 -13.94 10.45
C ASP A 148 -15.06 -13.52 9.38
N ASN A 149 -15.37 -13.82 8.12
CA ASN A 149 -14.47 -13.49 7.00
C ASN A 149 -14.43 -11.99 6.66
N TRP A 150 -15.21 -11.15 7.34
CA TRP A 150 -15.26 -9.69 7.11
C TRP A 150 -14.29 -8.93 8.03
N MET A 151 -13.67 -9.61 9.00
CA MET A 151 -12.77 -8.98 9.98
C MET A 151 -11.68 -8.14 9.32
N VAL A 152 -10.98 -8.69 8.31
CA VAL A 152 -9.93 -7.96 7.56
C VAL A 152 -10.49 -6.71 6.89
N LEU A 153 -11.57 -6.85 6.12
CA LEU A 153 -12.16 -5.74 5.37
C LEU A 153 -12.64 -4.61 6.30
N ARG A 154 -13.23 -4.96 7.46
CA ARG A 154 -13.62 -3.99 8.48
C ARG A 154 -12.41 -3.28 9.07
N VAL A 155 -11.34 -3.98 9.41
CA VAL A 155 -10.11 -3.35 9.94
C VAL A 155 -9.53 -2.36 8.95
N LEU A 156 -9.38 -2.75 7.67
CA LEU A 156 -8.83 -1.88 6.63
C LEU A 156 -9.69 -0.63 6.44
N GLY A 157 -11.00 -0.80 6.26
CA GLY A 157 -11.91 0.32 6.04
C GLY A 157 -12.02 1.25 7.25
N ILE A 158 -12.01 0.70 8.48
CA ILE A 158 -12.02 1.51 9.69
C ILE A 158 -10.69 2.24 9.88
N LEU A 159 -9.56 1.57 9.64
CA LEU A 159 -8.23 2.18 9.75
C LEU A 159 -8.10 3.35 8.78
N ASP A 160 -8.46 3.15 7.51
CA ASP A 160 -8.45 4.22 6.51
C ASP A 160 -9.37 5.39 6.93
N ALA A 161 -10.55 5.08 7.47
CA ALA A 161 -11.45 6.11 8.00
C ALA A 161 -10.84 6.90 9.17
N LEU A 162 -10.08 6.25 10.06
CA LEU A 162 -9.36 6.95 11.13
C LEU A 162 -8.31 7.91 10.56
N VAL A 163 -7.58 7.52 9.50
CA VAL A 163 -6.62 8.39 8.79
C VAL A 163 -7.34 9.54 8.07
N PHE A 164 -8.46 9.24 7.41
CA PHE A 164 -9.30 10.21 6.70
C PHE A 164 -9.85 11.28 7.64
N PHE A 165 -10.38 10.92 8.81
CA PHE A 165 -10.91 11.91 9.76
C PHE A 165 -9.84 12.52 10.66
N GLY A 166 -8.70 11.86 10.87
CA GLY A 166 -7.57 12.35 11.67
C GLY A 166 -8.02 12.88 13.04
N LYS A 167 -7.79 14.17 13.32
CA LYS A 167 -8.20 14.81 14.59
C LYS A 167 -9.71 14.79 14.85
N LYS A 168 -10.54 14.59 13.82
CA LYS A 168 -12.00 14.52 13.93
C LYS A 168 -12.53 13.08 14.10
N GLN A 169 -11.66 12.13 14.44
CA GLN A 169 -12.04 10.73 14.61
C GLN A 169 -13.18 10.49 15.62
N GLU A 170 -13.32 11.34 16.64
CA GLU A 170 -14.43 11.25 17.62
C GLU A 170 -15.82 11.25 16.96
N LEU A 171 -15.97 11.83 15.77
CA LEU A 171 -17.23 11.85 15.01
C LEU A 171 -17.71 10.45 14.59
N LEU A 172 -16.78 9.49 14.42
CA LEU A 172 -17.09 8.11 14.00
C LEU A 172 -17.02 7.10 15.14
N LEU A 173 -16.20 7.33 16.18
CA LEU A 173 -15.87 6.30 17.16
C LEU A 173 -17.09 5.68 17.86
N SER A 174 -18.11 6.48 18.16
CA SER A 174 -19.34 5.97 18.81
C SER A 174 -20.08 4.95 17.94
N LYS A 175 -20.27 5.26 16.65
CA LYS A 175 -20.93 4.37 15.69
C LYS A 175 -20.06 3.15 15.39
N LEU A 176 -18.76 3.33 15.22
CA LEU A 176 -17.85 2.23 14.91
C LEU A 176 -17.76 1.24 16.08
N LYS A 177 -17.60 1.70 17.32
CA LYS A 177 -17.61 0.82 18.50
C LYS A 177 -18.94 0.09 18.68
N LYS A 178 -20.06 0.69 18.25
CA LYS A 178 -21.37 0.06 18.29
C LYS A 178 -21.52 -1.08 17.26
N TYR A 179 -21.14 -0.83 16.01
CA TYR A 179 -21.36 -1.79 14.92
C TYR A 179 -20.19 -2.74 14.67
N TYR A 180 -18.98 -2.36 15.08
CA TYR A 180 -17.73 -3.05 14.79
C TYR A 180 -16.78 -3.06 16.00
N PRO A 181 -17.22 -3.53 17.19
CA PRO A 181 -16.45 -3.39 18.43
C PRO A 181 -15.04 -3.99 18.35
N GLN A 182 -14.87 -5.18 17.77
CA GLN A 182 -13.58 -5.88 17.74
C GLN A 182 -12.63 -5.26 16.72
N THR A 183 -13.10 -5.01 15.50
CA THR A 183 -12.28 -4.46 14.42
C THR A 183 -12.00 -2.97 14.62
N THR A 184 -12.88 -2.23 15.30
CA THR A 184 -12.58 -0.86 15.75
C THR A 184 -11.44 -0.85 16.77
N LYS A 185 -11.43 -1.79 17.73
CA LYS A 185 -10.32 -1.92 18.69
C LYS A 185 -8.99 -2.20 17.97
N ALA A 186 -9.00 -3.14 17.02
CA ALA A 186 -7.82 -3.46 16.23
C ALA A 186 -7.34 -2.25 15.40
N ALA A 187 -8.23 -1.62 14.64
CA ALA A 187 -7.89 -0.46 13.80
C ALA A 187 -7.34 0.71 14.63
N LEU A 188 -7.88 0.99 15.82
CA LEU A 188 -7.34 2.01 16.73
C LEU A 188 -5.92 1.67 17.23
N SER A 189 -5.65 0.39 17.49
CA SER A 189 -4.30 -0.05 17.84
C SER A 189 -3.33 0.11 16.68
N LEU A 190 -3.74 -0.27 15.45
CA LEU A 190 -2.93 -0.10 14.24
C LEU A 190 -2.64 1.38 13.99
N TYR A 191 -3.66 2.23 14.08
CA TYR A 191 -3.54 3.69 13.93
C TYR A 191 -2.55 4.28 14.94
N THR A 192 -2.63 3.85 16.20
CA THR A 192 -1.70 4.30 17.25
C THR A 192 -0.26 3.90 16.94
N GLU A 193 -0.03 2.67 16.48
CA GLU A 193 1.30 2.16 16.15
C GLU A 193 2.00 2.91 15.00
N ILE A 194 1.24 3.29 13.97
CA ILE A 194 1.77 4.02 12.81
C ILE A 194 1.94 5.52 13.08
N THR A 195 1.09 6.11 13.92
CA THR A 195 1.18 7.52 14.32
C THR A 195 2.17 7.79 15.45
N ALA A 196 2.71 6.75 16.10
CA ALA A 196 3.72 6.87 17.15
C ALA A 196 5.03 7.54 16.68
N HIS A 197 5.25 7.59 15.37
CA HIS A 197 6.46 8.16 14.78
C HIS A 197 6.16 8.87 13.45
N GLU A 198 7.12 9.69 13.01
CA GLU A 198 7.03 10.44 11.76
C GLU A 198 6.94 9.53 10.50
N LEU A 199 6.10 9.96 9.56
CA LEU A 199 5.79 9.28 8.29
C LEU A 199 6.33 10.02 7.05
N GLU A 200 6.94 11.20 7.20
CA GLU A 200 7.34 12.03 6.05
C GLU A 200 8.58 11.50 5.32
N SER A 201 9.44 10.74 6.00
CA SER A 201 10.63 10.16 5.39
C SER A 201 10.37 8.79 4.76
N PRO A 202 11.13 8.39 3.71
CA PRO A 202 11.02 7.05 3.14
C PRO A 202 11.24 5.94 4.17
N PHE A 203 12.12 6.16 5.14
CA PHE A 203 12.34 5.22 6.23
C PHE A 203 11.12 5.13 7.16
N GLY A 204 10.45 6.27 7.43
CA GLY A 204 9.21 6.35 8.20
C GLY A 204 8.09 5.56 7.55
N ILE A 205 7.85 5.78 6.25
CA ILE A 205 6.85 5.06 5.44
C ILE A 205 7.11 3.55 5.49
N ARG A 206 8.33 3.11 5.14
CA ARG A 206 8.69 1.68 5.16
C ARG A 206 8.39 1.05 6.52
N ARG A 207 8.82 1.68 7.60
CA ARG A 207 8.60 1.17 8.96
C ARG A 207 7.11 1.06 9.28
N ALA A 208 6.30 2.05 8.90
CA ALA A 208 4.86 2.03 9.17
C ALA A 208 4.16 0.88 8.43
N VAL A 209 4.47 0.67 7.15
CA VAL A 209 3.93 -0.44 6.35
C VAL A 209 4.26 -1.79 7.01
N ILE A 210 5.53 -2.00 7.39
CA ILE A 210 5.97 -3.25 8.04
C ILE A 210 5.25 -3.46 9.37
N LYS A 211 5.09 -2.41 10.18
CA LYS A 211 4.33 -2.49 11.44
C LYS A 211 2.89 -2.91 11.19
N LEU A 212 2.23 -2.37 10.16
CA LEU A 212 0.86 -2.75 9.83
C LEU A 212 0.73 -4.22 9.44
N TYR A 213 1.65 -4.72 8.62
CA TYR A 213 1.66 -6.14 8.24
C TYR A 213 1.76 -7.05 9.46
N HIS A 214 2.75 -6.82 10.34
CA HIS A 214 2.91 -7.62 11.54
C HIS A 214 1.73 -7.49 12.50
N LYS A 215 1.25 -6.27 12.74
CA LYS A 215 0.16 -6.04 13.70
C LYS A 215 -1.16 -6.63 13.22
N LEU A 216 -1.44 -6.62 11.92
CA LEU A 216 -2.62 -7.29 11.39
C LEU A 216 -2.53 -8.81 11.60
N ASP A 217 -1.38 -9.43 11.33
CA ASP A 217 -1.18 -10.87 11.55
C ASP A 217 -1.34 -11.28 13.03
N GLU A 218 -0.90 -10.42 13.97
CA GLU A 218 -1.18 -10.61 15.40
C GLU A 218 -2.68 -10.65 15.69
N TYR A 219 -3.46 -9.69 15.15
CA TYR A 219 -4.91 -9.67 15.33
C TYR A 219 -5.63 -10.84 14.67
N LEU A 220 -5.17 -11.27 13.49
CA LEU A 220 -5.70 -12.47 12.85
C LEU A 220 -5.49 -13.69 13.73
N SER A 221 -4.29 -13.85 14.28
CA SER A 221 -3.97 -14.94 15.21
C SER A 221 -4.84 -14.88 16.47
N GLU A 222 -5.01 -13.69 17.08
CA GLU A 222 -5.89 -13.47 18.24
C GLU A 222 -7.35 -13.86 17.94
N TRP A 223 -7.80 -13.68 16.70
CA TRP A 223 -9.13 -14.04 16.24
C TRP A 223 -9.28 -15.50 15.80
N GLY A 224 -8.22 -16.30 15.88
CA GLY A 224 -8.19 -17.69 15.41
C GLY A 224 -8.21 -17.80 13.88
N LEU A 225 -7.77 -16.76 13.17
CA LEU A 225 -7.62 -16.71 11.73
C LEU A 225 -6.15 -16.92 11.34
N GLU A 226 -5.93 -17.48 10.15
CA GLU A 226 -4.58 -17.66 9.63
C GLU A 226 -3.91 -16.31 9.33
N PRO A 227 -2.64 -16.10 9.74
CA PRO A 227 -1.86 -14.95 9.35
C PRO A 227 -1.69 -14.86 7.83
N LEU A 228 -1.70 -13.64 7.29
CA LEU A 228 -1.49 -13.39 5.86
C LEU A 228 -0.01 -13.48 5.48
N ASN A 229 0.91 -13.26 6.43
CA ASN A 229 2.36 -13.27 6.20
C ASN A 229 2.78 -12.32 5.06
N LEU A 230 2.18 -11.13 5.02
CA LEU A 230 2.43 -10.12 3.98
C LEU A 230 3.89 -9.66 3.96
N ASN A 231 4.60 -9.76 5.09
CA ASN A 231 6.03 -9.49 5.16
C ASN A 231 6.87 -10.45 4.30
N ARG A 232 6.33 -11.62 3.93
CA ARG A 232 6.96 -12.59 3.04
C ARG A 232 6.46 -12.45 1.61
N PHE A 233 5.15 -12.25 1.44
CA PHE A 233 4.51 -12.19 0.12
C PHE A 233 4.83 -10.88 -0.63
N VAL A 234 4.78 -9.74 0.06
CA VAL A 234 4.97 -8.42 -0.54
C VAL A 234 6.45 -8.05 -0.53
N THR A 235 7.02 -7.70 -1.69
CA THR A 235 8.37 -7.13 -1.76
C THR A 235 8.27 -5.62 -1.56
N LEU A 236 8.97 -5.08 -0.56
CA LEU A 236 8.97 -3.65 -0.24
C LEU A 236 10.35 -3.03 -0.50
N THR A 237 10.40 -1.91 -1.21
CA THR A 237 11.63 -1.19 -1.57
C THR A 237 12.48 -0.86 -0.36
N LEU A 238 13.78 -1.13 -0.48
CA LEU A 238 14.75 -0.94 0.59
C LEU A 238 15.06 0.53 0.85
N VAL A 239 15.29 0.86 2.12
CA VAL A 239 15.81 2.17 2.53
C VAL A 239 17.08 1.97 3.34
N LEU A 240 18.22 2.24 2.72
CA LEU A 240 19.55 2.00 3.28
C LEU A 240 20.25 3.32 3.61
N SER A 241 21.08 3.32 4.66
CA SER A 241 22.08 4.39 4.80
C SER A 241 23.25 4.18 3.83
N LYS A 242 23.99 5.24 3.50
CA LYS A 242 25.23 5.14 2.70
C LYS A 242 26.23 4.11 3.25
N ARG A 243 26.28 3.95 4.58
CA ARG A 243 27.13 2.93 5.24
C ARG A 243 26.63 1.53 4.93
N GLN A 244 25.33 1.28 5.08
CA GLN A 244 24.72 -0.03 4.80
C GLN A 244 24.88 -0.40 3.33
N ALA A 245 24.74 0.56 2.41
CA ALA A 245 24.95 0.32 0.98
C ALA A 245 26.35 -0.26 0.64
N ARG A 246 27.38 0.01 1.48
CA ARG A 246 28.75 -0.50 1.33
C ARG A 246 29.01 -1.80 2.09
N GLN A 247 28.08 -2.23 2.96
CA GLN A 247 28.20 -3.50 3.68
C GLN A 247 27.96 -4.67 2.75
N GLN A 248 28.42 -5.85 3.15
CA GLN A 248 28.19 -7.06 2.35
C GLN A 248 26.75 -7.54 2.50
N VAL A 249 26.22 -8.20 1.47
CA VAL A 249 24.85 -8.75 1.47
C VAL A 249 24.61 -9.61 2.71
N ARG A 250 25.55 -10.49 3.09
CA ARG A 250 25.44 -11.33 4.31
C ARG A 250 25.28 -10.58 5.62
N GLN A 251 25.74 -9.32 5.68
CA GLN A 251 25.63 -8.50 6.88
C GLN A 251 24.25 -7.86 7.01
N LEU A 252 23.52 -7.72 5.91
CA LEU A 252 22.23 -7.04 5.86
C LEU A 252 21.06 -8.00 5.63
N PHE A 253 21.28 -9.09 4.89
CA PHE A 253 20.21 -9.92 4.36
C PHE A 253 20.37 -11.39 4.71
N GLU A 254 19.23 -12.06 4.79
CA GLU A 254 19.10 -13.52 4.81
C GLU A 254 18.31 -13.93 3.57
N ILE A 255 18.82 -14.89 2.83
CA ILE A 255 18.18 -15.41 1.62
C ILE A 255 17.65 -16.79 1.95
N TYR A 256 16.33 -16.93 1.97
CA TYR A 256 15.64 -18.19 2.23
C TYR A 256 14.96 -18.71 0.98
N HIS A 257 14.94 -20.04 0.84
CA HIS A 257 14.08 -20.69 -0.14
C HIS A 257 12.61 -20.41 0.21
N SER A 258 11.85 -19.97 -0.78
CA SER A 258 10.42 -19.69 -0.64
C SER A 258 9.59 -20.94 -0.90
N ALA A 259 8.49 -21.10 -0.17
CA ALA A 259 7.44 -22.03 -0.56
C ALA A 259 6.57 -21.46 -1.71
N LEU A 260 6.65 -20.14 -1.94
CA LEU A 260 5.95 -19.42 -2.99
C LEU A 260 6.75 -19.44 -4.30
N HIS A 261 6.04 -19.44 -5.42
CA HIS A 261 6.62 -19.34 -6.76
C HIS A 261 7.05 -17.90 -7.05
N GLU A 262 8.13 -17.74 -7.79
CA GLU A 262 8.60 -16.47 -8.33
C GLU A 262 7.94 -16.22 -9.70
N ASN A 263 7.39 -15.02 -9.90
CA ASN A 263 6.46 -14.76 -11.00
C ASN A 263 7.12 -14.42 -12.35
N LEU A 264 8.34 -13.87 -12.36
CA LEU A 264 8.99 -13.37 -13.58
C LEU A 264 9.56 -14.50 -14.43
N GLU A 265 10.19 -15.50 -13.80
CA GLU A 265 10.77 -16.66 -14.48
C GLU A 265 9.97 -17.95 -14.28
N ASP A 266 8.86 -17.90 -13.52
CA ASP A 266 8.03 -19.06 -13.15
C ASP A 266 8.87 -20.19 -12.54
N THR A 267 9.62 -19.85 -11.49
CA THR A 267 10.50 -20.78 -10.79
C THR A 267 10.23 -20.79 -9.29
N LYS A 268 10.90 -21.67 -8.54
CA LYS A 268 10.95 -21.52 -7.08
C LYS A 268 11.67 -20.23 -6.73
N GLY A 269 11.09 -19.42 -5.85
CA GLY A 269 11.68 -18.16 -5.44
C GLY A 269 12.64 -18.30 -4.26
N TYR A 270 13.62 -17.40 -4.18
CA TYR A 270 14.38 -17.13 -2.98
C TYR A 270 14.08 -15.72 -2.49
N ILE A 271 13.71 -15.58 -1.23
CA ILE A 271 13.36 -14.29 -0.64
C ILE A 271 14.55 -13.74 0.13
N GLY A 272 14.96 -12.52 -0.23
CA GLY A 272 15.90 -11.72 0.52
C GLY A 272 15.19 -10.93 1.62
N PHE A 273 15.29 -11.40 2.86
CA PHE A 273 14.81 -10.68 4.03
C PHE A 273 15.86 -9.71 4.53
N TYR A 274 15.45 -8.48 4.77
CA TYR A 274 16.32 -7.52 5.44
C TYR A 274 16.35 -7.83 6.94
N LYS A 275 17.52 -8.24 7.45
CA LYS A 275 17.71 -8.72 8.83
C LYS A 275 17.18 -7.77 9.90
N LYS A 276 17.20 -6.46 9.60
CA LYS A 276 16.78 -5.44 10.55
C LYS A 276 15.27 -5.47 10.82
N ASP A 277 14.47 -5.72 9.80
CA ASP A 277 13.01 -5.55 9.87
C ASP A 277 12.21 -6.79 9.42
N GLY A 278 12.89 -7.87 8.99
CA GLY A 278 12.24 -9.14 8.66
C GLY A 278 11.31 -9.06 7.44
N GLN A 279 11.44 -8.02 6.62
CA GLN A 279 10.61 -7.80 5.45
C GLN A 279 11.28 -8.31 4.17
N ASN A 280 10.51 -9.00 3.33
CA ASN A 280 10.88 -9.33 1.94
C ASN A 280 11.24 -8.03 1.20
N SER A 281 12.51 -7.96 0.79
CA SER A 281 13.11 -6.79 0.20
C SER A 281 13.56 -7.01 -1.24
N PHE A 282 13.70 -8.27 -1.65
CA PHE A 282 13.91 -8.69 -3.03
C PHE A 282 13.59 -10.18 -3.18
N VAL A 283 13.31 -10.60 -4.41
CA VAL A 283 13.09 -11.99 -4.77
C VAL A 283 14.09 -12.36 -5.87
N LEU A 284 14.69 -13.54 -5.75
CA LEU A 284 15.59 -14.10 -6.75
C LEU A 284 14.94 -15.36 -7.34
N PRO A 285 15.01 -15.56 -8.67
CA PRO A 285 14.60 -16.81 -9.28
C PRO A 285 15.56 -17.93 -8.88
N GLN A 286 15.10 -19.17 -9.07
CA GLN A 286 15.97 -20.34 -8.90
C GLN A 286 17.21 -20.20 -9.79
N PRO A 287 18.44 -20.31 -9.24
CA PRO A 287 19.64 -20.34 -10.06
C PRO A 287 19.57 -21.45 -11.12
N LYS A 288 19.86 -21.12 -12.38
CA LYS A 288 19.90 -22.06 -13.51
C LYS A 288 21.21 -22.84 -13.56
N GLU A 289 22.21 -22.39 -12.81
CA GLU A 289 23.53 -23.00 -12.73
C GLU A 289 23.49 -24.34 -11.97
N SER A 290 24.35 -25.28 -12.37
CA SER A 290 24.44 -26.61 -11.72
C SER A 290 24.94 -26.57 -10.27
N HIS A 291 25.57 -25.47 -9.86
CA HIS A 291 26.08 -25.22 -8.50
C HIS A 291 25.48 -23.95 -7.88
N PRO A 292 24.19 -23.96 -7.47
CA PRO A 292 23.53 -22.81 -6.84
C PRO A 292 24.27 -22.27 -5.61
N GLU A 293 24.93 -23.15 -4.85
CA GLU A 293 25.71 -22.81 -3.65
C GLU A 293 26.85 -21.83 -3.93
N GLU A 294 27.52 -21.95 -5.07
CA GLU A 294 28.59 -21.03 -5.45
C GLU A 294 28.05 -19.65 -5.79
N LYS A 295 26.90 -19.60 -6.47
CA LYS A 295 26.21 -18.35 -6.79
C LYS A 295 25.79 -17.63 -5.51
N PHE A 296 25.17 -18.32 -4.56
CA PHE A 296 24.79 -17.72 -3.28
C PHE A 296 26.00 -17.27 -2.47
N ARG A 297 27.10 -18.04 -2.43
CA ARG A 297 28.35 -17.60 -1.78
C ARG A 297 28.88 -16.30 -2.37
N LYS A 298 28.85 -16.17 -3.71
CA LYS A 298 29.23 -14.92 -4.41
C LYS A 298 28.30 -13.78 -4.02
N ILE A 299 26.97 -13.97 -4.13
CA ILE A 299 25.97 -12.98 -3.74
C ILE A 299 26.21 -12.47 -2.31
N TYR A 300 26.37 -13.39 -1.35
CA TYR A 300 26.58 -13.04 0.05
C TYR A 300 27.87 -12.24 0.32
N ALA A 301 28.88 -12.39 -0.54
CA ALA A 301 30.15 -11.68 -0.44
C ALA A 301 30.15 -10.29 -1.11
N MET A 302 29.19 -10.02 -2.01
CA MET A 302 29.06 -8.74 -2.70
C MET A 302 28.70 -7.60 -1.75
N GLN A 303 29.10 -6.38 -2.10
CA GLN A 303 28.55 -5.18 -1.47
C GLN A 303 27.08 -5.02 -1.85
N ALA A 304 26.25 -4.59 -0.90
CA ALA A 304 24.81 -4.48 -1.08
C ALA A 304 24.43 -3.59 -2.26
N ALA A 305 25.03 -2.39 -2.41
CA ALA A 305 24.74 -1.51 -3.54
C ALA A 305 25.13 -2.12 -4.90
N VAL A 306 26.23 -2.87 -4.96
CA VAL A 306 26.66 -3.55 -6.19
C VAL A 306 25.66 -4.64 -6.55
N PHE A 307 25.31 -5.48 -5.58
CA PHE A 307 24.31 -6.54 -5.74
C PHE A 307 22.95 -6.01 -6.19
N LEU A 308 22.42 -4.99 -5.50
CA LEU A 308 21.11 -4.41 -5.84
C LEU A 308 21.13 -3.80 -7.24
N LYS A 309 22.23 -3.13 -7.64
CA LYS A 309 22.36 -2.55 -8.97
C LYS A 309 22.48 -3.61 -10.06
N GLU A 310 23.28 -4.66 -9.87
CA GLU A 310 23.46 -5.73 -10.86
C GLU A 310 22.15 -6.45 -11.17
N LEU A 311 21.28 -6.61 -10.17
CA LEU A 311 19.98 -7.25 -10.32
C LEU A 311 18.84 -6.27 -10.60
N SER A 312 19.14 -4.98 -10.81
CA SER A 312 18.13 -3.93 -11.02
C SER A 312 17.07 -3.88 -9.91
N ILE A 313 17.44 -4.24 -8.69
CA ILE A 313 16.55 -4.18 -7.52
C ILE A 313 16.49 -2.72 -7.05
N PRO A 314 15.30 -2.08 -7.02
CA PRO A 314 15.16 -0.70 -6.58
C PRO A 314 15.49 -0.55 -5.09
N TYR A 315 16.20 0.52 -4.74
CA TYR A 315 16.48 0.89 -3.37
C TYR A 315 16.68 2.39 -3.22
N LEU A 316 16.47 2.87 -2.00
CA LEU A 316 16.60 4.26 -1.61
C LEU A 316 17.76 4.45 -0.64
N ILE A 317 18.37 5.63 -0.70
CA ILE A 317 19.38 6.08 0.26
C ILE A 317 18.79 7.15 1.16
N ARG A 318 18.97 6.99 2.47
CA ARG A 318 18.68 8.00 3.48
C ARG A 318 19.94 8.71 3.98
#